data_AF-A0A1R3FU80-F1
#
_entry.id   AF-A0A1R3FU80-F1
#
_cell.length_a   1.000
_cell.length_b   1.000
_cell.length_c   1.000
_cell.angle_alpha   90.00
_cell.angle_beta   90.00
_cell.angle_gamma   90.00
#
_symmetry.space_group_name_H-M   'P 1'
#
loop_
_entity.id
_entity.type
_entity.pdbx_description
1 polymer ?
#
loop_
_entity_poly.entity_id
_entity_poly.type
_entity_poly.pdbx_seq_one_letter_code
_entity_poly.pdbx_strand_id
1 'polypeptide(L)'
;MLSRRFLWGGSEGKKALHLVHWDDVCKPKVYGGLGLQKMEYHNRVLLQKTAWRFLTQPSSLWVQCILVKYRIHGDIFDFIKGAGSKKLIWSSSWRGLASALLELSGSLRKRVGSGVSVKFWTDTWLDQLIADSLEVLPSFVDPNVLVKDFIMSNGAWNADLLFAQLPYDIATQILGYPLPTVVNLDDSYVFADMSLLSDLVNLNLSESTEKVIAEYIWIGGSGMDLRSKARTLPTPVSDPKKLPKWNYDGSSTGQAPGEDSEVILYPQAIFKDPFRRGNNILVMCDAYTPAGEPIPTNKRCNAEKIFSHPDVVAEEPWYGIEQEYTLLQKDVKWPIGWPTGGYPGPQGPYYCGVGADKAFGRDIVNSHYKACLYAGINISGINGEVMPGQWEFQVGPAVGISAGDELWVARYILERITEIAGVILSFDPKPIQGDWNGAGAHTNYR
;
A
#
# COMPACT_ATOMS: atom_id res chain seq x y z
N MET A 1 13.98 10.60 -37.18
CA MET A 1 14.35 11.31 -38.44
C MET A 1 13.23 11.29 -39.49
N LEU A 2 12.47 10.19 -39.62
CA LEU A 2 11.42 10.04 -40.64
C LEU A 2 10.25 11.04 -40.49
N SER A 3 9.63 11.14 -39.31
CA SER A 3 8.45 11.99 -39.08
C SER A 3 8.74 13.50 -39.19
N ARG A 4 9.94 13.92 -38.79
CA ARG A 4 10.42 15.30 -38.96
C ARG A 4 10.52 15.66 -40.44
N ARG A 5 11.11 14.76 -41.24
CA ARG A 5 11.24 14.95 -42.69
C ARG A 5 9.89 14.91 -43.39
N PHE A 6 8.94 14.09 -42.95
CA PHE A 6 7.59 14.08 -43.49
C PHE A 6 6.85 15.40 -43.23
N LEU A 7 6.93 15.92 -42.00
CA LEU A 7 6.20 17.14 -41.62
C LEU A 7 6.69 18.38 -42.39
N TRP A 8 8.00 18.50 -42.60
CA TRP A 8 8.60 19.69 -43.22
C TRP A 8 8.98 19.48 -44.69
N GLY A 9 9.25 18.25 -45.10
CA GLY A 9 9.63 17.90 -46.47
C GLY A 9 8.39 17.55 -47.29
N GLY A 10 7.75 18.56 -47.87
CA GLY A 10 6.56 18.37 -48.71
C GLY A 10 6.76 17.52 -49.99
N SER A 11 7.98 17.11 -50.34
CA SER A 11 8.28 16.25 -51.51
C SER A 11 9.52 15.38 -51.25
N GLU A 12 9.54 14.16 -51.81
CA GLU A 12 10.57 13.11 -51.55
C GLU A 12 12.03 13.55 -51.75
N GLY A 13 12.30 14.54 -52.61
CA GLY A 13 13.67 14.95 -52.95
C GLY A 13 14.17 16.25 -52.31
N LYS A 14 13.32 17.03 -51.63
CA LYS A 14 13.70 18.38 -51.14
C LYS A 14 13.89 18.39 -49.62
N LYS A 15 15.07 18.80 -49.17
CA LYS A 15 15.33 19.14 -47.75
C LYS A 15 14.72 20.50 -47.45
N ALA A 16 13.87 20.58 -46.43
CA ALA A 16 13.30 21.82 -45.93
C ALA A 16 13.88 22.17 -44.54
N LEU A 17 13.93 23.46 -44.22
CA LEU A 17 14.38 23.93 -42.91
C LEU A 17 13.31 23.60 -41.85
N HIS A 18 13.71 23.06 -40.71
CA HIS A 18 12.80 22.84 -39.59
C HIS A 18 12.63 24.14 -38.81
N LEU A 19 11.47 24.79 -38.95
CA LEU A 19 11.22 26.11 -38.35
C LEU A 19 10.88 26.08 -36.85
N VAL A 20 10.47 24.92 -36.34
CA VAL A 20 10.08 24.72 -34.93
C VAL A 20 10.83 23.53 -34.34
N HIS A 21 11.29 23.68 -33.10
CA HIS A 21 11.97 22.60 -32.39
C HIS A 21 11.04 21.39 -32.24
N TRP A 22 11.55 20.18 -32.48
CA TRP A 22 10.69 18.99 -32.54
C TRP A 22 10.00 18.67 -31.22
N ASP A 23 10.63 19.02 -30.09
CA ASP A 23 10.03 18.78 -28.79
C ASP A 23 8.80 19.67 -28.57
N ASP A 24 8.77 20.87 -29.15
CA ASP A 24 7.57 21.72 -29.13
C ASP A 24 6.48 21.17 -30.05
N VAL A 25 6.85 20.66 -31.22
CA VAL A 25 5.92 19.98 -32.14
C VAL A 25 5.26 18.77 -31.46
N CYS A 26 5.99 18.03 -30.63
CA CYS A 26 5.50 16.85 -29.93
C CYS A 26 4.66 17.14 -28.68
N LYS A 27 4.57 18.39 -28.21
CA LYS A 27 3.72 18.74 -27.07
C LYS A 27 2.25 18.44 -27.37
N PRO A 28 1.43 18.12 -26.36
CA PRO A 28 -0.02 18.05 -26.51
C PRO A 28 -0.59 19.34 -27.12
N LYS A 29 -1.71 19.22 -27.84
CA LYS A 29 -2.37 20.37 -28.48
C LYS A 29 -2.73 21.48 -27.49
N VAL A 30 -3.11 21.11 -26.26
CA VAL A 30 -3.43 22.05 -25.18
C VAL A 30 -2.24 22.91 -24.73
N TYR A 31 -1.01 22.48 -25.01
CA TYR A 31 0.23 23.21 -24.73
C TYR A 31 0.86 23.81 -26.00
N GLY A 32 0.08 23.94 -27.08
CA GLY A 32 0.52 24.57 -28.33
C GLY A 32 1.32 23.69 -29.29
N GLY A 33 1.45 22.38 -29.03
CA GLY A 33 2.08 21.43 -29.95
C GLY A 33 1.09 20.75 -30.90
N LEU A 34 1.56 19.79 -31.71
CA LEU A 34 0.74 19.01 -32.63
C LEU A 34 0.27 17.66 -32.05
N GLY A 35 0.73 17.30 -30.85
CA GLY A 35 0.42 16.01 -30.21
C GLY A 35 1.06 14.80 -30.89
N LEU A 36 2.10 15.01 -31.71
CA LEU A 36 2.80 13.91 -32.38
C LEU A 36 3.72 13.18 -31.39
N GLN A 37 3.68 11.84 -31.38
CA GLN A 37 4.61 11.05 -30.57
C GLN A 37 6.03 11.07 -31.16
N LYS A 38 7.04 11.21 -30.30
CA LYS A 38 8.42 11.02 -30.73
C LYS A 38 8.61 9.54 -31.10
N MET A 39 8.95 9.28 -32.37
CA MET A 39 9.19 7.91 -32.86
C MET A 39 10.28 7.16 -32.09
N GLU A 40 11.21 7.89 -31.47
CA GLU A 40 12.19 7.31 -30.56
C GLU A 40 11.53 6.60 -29.38
N TYR A 41 10.60 7.26 -28.68
CA TYR A 41 9.85 6.65 -27.58
C TYR A 41 8.94 5.52 -28.08
N HIS A 42 8.27 5.71 -29.21
CA HIS A 42 7.43 4.67 -29.80
C HIS A 42 8.26 3.41 -30.14
N ASN A 43 9.43 3.57 -30.75
CA ASN A 43 10.34 2.48 -31.05
C ASN A 43 10.87 1.81 -29.78
N ARG A 44 11.22 2.59 -28.73
CA ARG A 44 11.62 2.04 -27.42
C ARG A 44 10.53 1.15 -26.83
N VAL A 45 9.27 1.60 -26.82
CA VAL A 45 8.13 0.82 -26.32
C VAL A 45 7.92 -0.46 -27.14
N LEU A 46 8.02 -0.40 -28.46
CA LEU A 46 7.91 -1.60 -29.32
C LEU A 46 9.05 -2.59 -29.09
N LEU A 47 10.27 -2.10 -28.87
CA LEU A 47 11.41 -2.94 -28.51
C LEU A 47 11.23 -3.57 -27.12
N GLN A 48 10.73 -2.82 -26.13
CA GLN A 48 10.39 -3.34 -24.81
C GLN A 48 9.29 -4.40 -24.88
N LYS A 49 8.25 -4.19 -25.70
CA LYS A 49 7.23 -5.22 -25.96
C LYS A 49 7.82 -6.49 -26.59
N THR A 50 8.77 -6.33 -27.52
CA THR A 50 9.51 -7.45 -28.11
C THR A 50 10.41 -8.15 -27.08
N ALA A 51 11.08 -7.39 -26.21
CA ALA A 51 11.91 -7.89 -25.11
C ALA A 51 11.07 -8.67 -24.09
N TRP A 52 9.89 -8.17 -23.73
CA TRP A 52 8.95 -8.90 -22.88
C TRP A 52 8.53 -10.25 -23.48
N ARG A 53 8.22 -10.28 -24.79
CA ARG A 53 7.93 -11.54 -25.49
C ARG A 53 9.14 -12.46 -25.55
N PHE A 54 10.35 -11.91 -25.66
CA PHE A 54 11.58 -12.70 -25.61
C PHE A 54 11.69 -13.47 -24.28
N LEU A 55 11.36 -12.81 -23.16
CA LEU A 55 11.42 -13.39 -21.82
C LEU A 55 10.27 -14.37 -21.54
N THR A 56 9.06 -14.07 -22.02
CA THR A 56 7.84 -14.82 -21.67
C THR A 56 7.45 -15.90 -22.67
N GLN A 57 8.05 -15.90 -23.87
CA GLN A 57 7.74 -16.87 -24.94
C GLN A 57 9.00 -17.61 -25.42
N PRO A 58 9.76 -18.27 -24.51
CA PRO A 58 11.04 -18.91 -24.85
C PRO A 58 10.91 -20.03 -25.89
N SER A 59 9.73 -20.65 -25.99
CA SER A 59 9.41 -21.71 -26.97
C SER A 59 9.14 -21.19 -28.38
N SER A 60 9.03 -19.87 -28.58
CA SER A 60 8.78 -19.32 -29.91
C SER A 60 10.02 -19.40 -30.80
N LEU A 61 9.83 -19.79 -32.06
CA LEU A 61 10.94 -20.07 -33.00
C LEU A 61 11.96 -18.92 -33.11
N TRP A 62 11.48 -17.68 -33.15
CA TRP A 62 12.38 -16.52 -33.29
C TRP A 62 13.25 -16.32 -32.04
N VAL A 63 12.75 -16.62 -30.83
CA VAL A 63 13.54 -16.59 -29.59
C VAL A 63 14.59 -17.68 -29.64
N GLN A 64 14.19 -18.91 -29.97
CA GLN A 64 15.10 -20.05 -30.10
C GLN A 64 16.22 -19.78 -31.14
N CYS A 65 15.89 -19.21 -32.30
CA CYS A 65 16.87 -18.82 -33.30
C CYS A 65 17.88 -17.78 -32.77
N ILE A 66 17.42 -16.79 -32.00
CA ILE A 66 18.31 -15.78 -31.41
C ILE A 66 19.22 -16.42 -30.35
N LEU A 67 18.68 -17.25 -29.46
CA LEU A 67 19.44 -17.94 -28.42
C LEU A 67 20.56 -18.78 -29.04
N VAL A 68 20.26 -19.56 -30.09
CA VAL A 68 21.25 -20.38 -30.80
C VAL A 68 22.26 -19.50 -31.56
N LYS A 69 21.81 -18.49 -32.30
CA LYS A 69 22.68 -17.62 -33.11
C LYS A 69 23.74 -16.92 -32.27
N TYR A 70 23.36 -16.39 -31.11
CA TYR A 70 24.27 -15.66 -30.23
C TYR A 70 24.91 -16.54 -29.14
N ARG A 71 24.61 -17.85 -29.14
CA ARG A 71 25.11 -18.84 -28.17
C ARG A 71 24.83 -18.41 -26.73
N ILE A 72 23.59 -18.02 -26.48
CA ILE A 72 23.12 -17.56 -25.17
C ILE A 72 22.83 -18.80 -24.33
N HIS A 73 23.56 -18.95 -23.23
CA HIS A 73 23.38 -20.01 -22.24
C HIS A 73 23.17 -19.37 -20.87
N GLY A 74 22.23 -19.90 -20.08
CA GLY A 74 21.91 -19.36 -18.76
C GLY A 74 21.10 -18.07 -18.81
N ASP A 75 21.28 -17.23 -17.80
CA ASP A 75 20.52 -15.98 -17.66
C ASP A 75 20.87 -14.95 -18.75
N ILE A 76 19.84 -14.37 -19.36
CA ILE A 76 19.99 -13.44 -20.47
C ILE A 76 20.63 -12.12 -20.05
N PHE A 77 20.35 -11.63 -18.84
CA PHE A 77 20.90 -10.36 -18.36
C PHE A 77 22.38 -10.51 -18.05
N ASP A 78 22.78 -11.64 -17.44
CA ASP A 78 24.18 -11.98 -17.23
C ASP A 78 24.94 -12.06 -18.57
N PHE A 79 24.36 -12.73 -19.57
CA PHE A 79 24.94 -12.78 -20.93
C PHE A 79 25.14 -11.38 -21.52
N ILE A 80 24.13 -10.51 -21.43
CA ILE A 80 24.21 -9.16 -22.00
C ILE A 80 25.23 -8.29 -21.26
N LYS A 81 25.27 -8.36 -19.92
CA LYS A 81 26.22 -7.62 -19.09
C LYS A 81 27.66 -8.10 -19.31
N GLY A 82 27.87 -9.41 -19.38
CA GLY A 82 29.17 -10.05 -19.56
C GLY A 82 29.75 -10.02 -20.98
N ALA A 83 28.99 -9.54 -21.99
CA ALA A 83 29.41 -9.59 -23.38
C ALA A 83 30.65 -8.72 -23.73
N GLY A 84 30.98 -7.69 -22.93
CA GLY A 84 32.16 -6.86 -23.14
C GLY A 84 32.34 -6.36 -24.58
N SER A 85 33.50 -6.60 -25.19
CA SER A 85 33.83 -6.22 -26.57
C SER A 85 33.03 -7.00 -27.64
N LYS A 86 32.42 -8.15 -27.31
CA LYS A 86 31.58 -8.92 -28.24
C LYS A 86 30.30 -8.18 -28.64
N LYS A 87 29.93 -7.10 -27.93
CA LYS A 87 28.81 -6.21 -28.33
C LYS A 87 29.02 -5.58 -29.70
N LEU A 88 30.28 -5.41 -30.14
CA LEU A 88 30.63 -4.79 -31.43
C LEU A 88 30.27 -5.66 -32.64
N ILE A 89 30.20 -6.98 -32.49
CA ILE A 89 29.83 -7.92 -33.56
C ILE A 89 28.32 -8.24 -33.60
N TRP A 90 27.56 -7.71 -32.65
CA TRP A 90 26.11 -7.89 -32.62
C TRP A 90 25.42 -7.13 -33.76
N SER A 91 24.35 -7.71 -34.31
CA SER A 91 23.53 -7.02 -35.30
C SER A 91 22.84 -5.82 -34.65
N SER A 92 22.48 -4.81 -35.45
CA SER A 92 21.73 -3.64 -34.97
C SER A 92 20.44 -4.04 -34.26
N SER A 93 19.70 -5.01 -34.82
CA SER A 93 18.46 -5.53 -34.22
C SER A 93 18.71 -6.18 -32.86
N TRP A 94 19.77 -6.98 -32.71
CA TRP A 94 20.10 -7.60 -31.43
C TRP A 94 20.56 -6.57 -30.40
N ARG A 95 21.36 -5.57 -30.79
CA ARG A 95 21.73 -4.46 -29.90
C ARG A 95 20.50 -3.70 -29.40
N GLY A 96 19.54 -3.42 -30.28
CA GLY A 96 18.28 -2.78 -29.92
C GLY A 96 17.47 -3.60 -28.92
N LEU A 97 17.33 -4.91 -29.17
CA LEU A 97 16.63 -5.82 -28.26
C LEU A 97 17.36 -5.99 -26.92
N ALA A 98 18.69 -6.13 -26.93
CA ALA A 98 19.51 -6.26 -25.73
C ALA A 98 19.46 -4.99 -24.86
N SER A 99 19.43 -3.81 -25.48
CA SER A 99 19.23 -2.53 -24.77
C SER A 99 17.85 -2.50 -24.11
N ALA A 100 16.80 -2.89 -24.83
CA ALA A 100 15.44 -2.92 -24.28
C ALA A 100 15.28 -3.96 -23.16
N LEU A 101 15.96 -5.11 -23.25
CA LEU A 101 16.02 -6.09 -22.16
C LEU A 101 16.66 -5.46 -20.91
N LEU A 102 17.82 -4.81 -21.04
CA LEU A 102 18.46 -4.13 -19.90
C LEU A 102 17.59 -3.01 -19.31
N GLU A 103 16.92 -2.21 -20.14
CA GLU A 103 15.98 -1.18 -19.67
C GLU A 103 14.83 -1.80 -18.87
N LEU A 104 14.28 -2.93 -19.30
CA LEU A 104 13.22 -3.63 -18.57
C LEU A 104 13.72 -4.25 -17.26
N SER A 105 14.98 -4.69 -17.20
CA SER A 105 15.51 -5.45 -16.06
C SER A 105 15.33 -4.73 -14.71
N GLY A 106 15.34 -3.40 -14.67
CA GLY A 106 15.11 -2.63 -13.44
C GLY A 106 13.67 -2.63 -12.90
N SER A 107 12.70 -3.09 -13.69
CA SER A 107 11.28 -3.14 -13.31
C SER A 107 10.71 -4.56 -13.31
N LEU A 108 11.56 -5.55 -13.56
CA LEU A 108 11.19 -6.96 -13.58
C LEU A 108 11.53 -7.63 -12.26
N ARG A 109 10.66 -8.53 -11.83
CA ARG A 109 10.90 -9.49 -10.74
C ARG A 109 10.73 -10.90 -11.25
N LYS A 110 11.41 -11.85 -10.61
CA LYS A 110 11.18 -13.29 -10.84
C LYS A 110 10.09 -13.76 -9.89
N ARG A 111 8.98 -14.26 -10.44
CA ARG A 111 7.98 -15.02 -9.68
C ARG A 111 8.50 -16.44 -9.50
N VAL A 112 8.65 -16.85 -8.25
CA VAL A 112 9.05 -18.21 -7.87
C VAL A 112 7.91 -19.17 -8.22
N GLY A 113 8.19 -20.11 -9.11
CA GLY A 113 7.38 -21.28 -9.39
C GLY A 113 8.02 -22.50 -8.73
N SER A 114 8.93 -23.16 -9.45
CA SER A 114 9.70 -24.31 -8.96
C SER A 114 11.01 -23.91 -8.27
N GLY A 115 11.43 -22.65 -8.42
CA GLY A 115 12.65 -22.10 -7.82
C GLY A 115 13.95 -22.61 -8.46
N VAL A 116 13.88 -23.33 -9.58
CA VAL A 116 15.05 -23.97 -10.22
C VAL A 116 15.87 -23.02 -11.08
N SER A 117 15.34 -21.84 -11.39
CA SER A 117 15.99 -20.82 -12.24
C SER A 117 16.05 -19.43 -11.60
N VAL A 118 15.69 -19.35 -10.31
CA VAL A 118 15.75 -18.14 -9.48
C VAL A 118 16.93 -18.27 -8.51
N LYS A 119 17.93 -17.40 -8.65
CA LYS A 119 19.03 -17.28 -7.70
C LYS A 119 18.51 -16.61 -6.43
N PHE A 120 18.73 -17.25 -5.29
CA PHE A 120 18.16 -16.81 -4.02
C PHE A 120 18.63 -15.40 -3.63
N TRP A 121 19.92 -15.10 -3.78
CA TRP A 121 20.53 -13.86 -3.30
C TRP A 121 20.50 -12.72 -4.31
N THR A 122 20.64 -13.04 -5.60
CA THR A 122 21.01 -12.09 -6.64
C THR A 122 19.91 -11.82 -7.67
N ASP A 123 18.82 -12.60 -7.66
CA ASP A 123 17.63 -12.25 -8.42
C ASP A 123 16.62 -11.52 -7.52
N THR A 124 15.90 -10.55 -8.09
CA THR A 124 14.82 -9.86 -7.39
C THR A 124 13.54 -10.68 -7.49
N TRP A 125 13.27 -11.54 -6.49
CA TRP A 125 12.03 -12.33 -6.39
C TRP A 125 11.17 -11.98 -5.17
N LEU A 126 11.72 -11.17 -4.26
CA LEU A 126 10.98 -10.40 -3.26
C LEU A 126 10.84 -8.93 -3.70
N ASP A 127 10.55 -8.01 -2.78
CA ASP A 127 10.44 -6.58 -3.07
C ASP A 127 11.76 -5.92 -3.48
N GLN A 128 12.85 -6.40 -2.89
CA GLN A 128 14.23 -5.96 -3.12
C GLN A 128 15.15 -7.19 -3.16
N LEU A 129 16.41 -6.99 -3.55
CA LEU A 129 17.41 -8.04 -3.46
C LEU A 129 17.67 -8.37 -1.99
N ILE A 130 17.65 -9.66 -1.65
CA ILE A 130 17.99 -10.11 -0.28
C ILE A 130 19.42 -9.66 0.06
N ALA A 131 20.33 -9.70 -0.91
CA ALA A 131 21.70 -9.21 -0.76
C ALA A 131 21.79 -7.75 -0.32
N ASP A 132 20.90 -6.87 -0.80
CA ASP A 132 20.90 -5.44 -0.46
C ASP A 132 20.33 -5.17 0.95
N SER A 133 19.50 -6.09 1.45
CA SER A 133 18.93 -6.01 2.81
C SER A 133 19.87 -6.51 3.91
N LEU A 134 21.03 -7.06 3.55
CA LEU A 134 22.04 -7.53 4.50
C LEU A 134 23.17 -6.51 4.61
N GLU A 135 23.45 -6.03 5.84
CA GLU A 135 24.59 -5.12 6.09
C GLU A 135 25.94 -5.73 5.69
N VAL A 136 26.06 -7.07 5.77
CA VAL A 136 27.22 -7.84 5.33
C VAL A 136 26.71 -9.15 4.72
N LEU A 137 26.96 -9.37 3.42
CA LEU A 137 26.85 -10.69 2.82
C LEU A 137 27.91 -11.60 3.45
N PRO A 138 27.54 -12.67 4.15
CA PRO A 138 28.54 -13.55 4.74
C PRO A 138 29.39 -14.20 3.63
N SER A 139 30.72 -14.20 3.80
CA SER A 139 31.68 -14.65 2.79
C SER A 139 31.57 -16.13 2.39
N PHE A 140 30.73 -16.90 3.08
CA PHE A 140 30.45 -18.32 2.80
C PHE A 140 29.22 -18.55 1.90
N VAL A 141 28.47 -17.50 1.57
CA VAL A 141 27.23 -17.63 0.80
C VAL A 141 27.55 -17.74 -0.69
N ASP A 142 27.23 -18.89 -1.30
CA ASP A 142 27.35 -19.05 -2.76
C ASP A 142 26.24 -18.23 -3.46
N PRO A 143 26.61 -17.23 -4.28
CA PRO A 143 25.64 -16.35 -4.95
C PRO A 143 24.78 -17.08 -5.99
N ASN A 144 25.11 -18.32 -6.34
CA ASN A 144 24.39 -19.15 -7.30
C ASN A 144 23.39 -20.13 -6.65
N VAL A 145 23.28 -20.16 -5.32
CA VAL A 145 22.25 -20.94 -4.64
C VAL A 145 20.88 -20.54 -5.16
N LEU A 146 20.04 -21.55 -5.42
CA LEU A 146 18.74 -21.36 -6.05
C LEU A 146 17.63 -21.37 -4.99
N VAL A 147 16.50 -20.76 -5.30
CA VAL A 147 15.34 -20.75 -4.40
C VAL A 147 14.86 -22.17 -4.08
N LYS A 148 14.95 -23.11 -5.03
CA LYS A 148 14.63 -24.53 -4.81
C LYS A 148 15.40 -25.17 -3.64
N ASP A 149 16.58 -24.67 -3.32
CA ASP A 149 17.45 -25.25 -2.28
C ASP A 149 16.95 -24.88 -0.87
N PHE A 150 16.03 -23.91 -0.77
CA PHE A 150 15.33 -23.52 0.45
C PHE A 150 13.90 -24.08 0.52
N ILE A 151 13.49 -24.93 -0.43
CA ILE A 151 12.17 -25.57 -0.48
C ILE A 151 12.33 -27.05 -0.14
N MET A 152 11.54 -27.54 0.81
CA MET A 152 11.52 -28.95 1.21
C MET A 152 10.77 -29.81 0.18
N SER A 153 10.95 -31.13 0.25
CA SER A 153 10.30 -32.09 -0.66
C SER A 153 8.77 -32.08 -0.59
N ASN A 154 8.19 -31.58 0.50
CA ASN A 154 6.74 -31.40 0.66
C ASN A 154 6.22 -30.08 0.03
N GLY A 155 7.09 -29.29 -0.63
CA GLY A 155 6.73 -28.03 -1.26
C GLY A 155 6.65 -26.82 -0.31
N ALA A 156 6.98 -27.00 0.98
CA ALA A 156 7.03 -25.90 1.94
C ALA A 156 8.46 -25.34 2.08
N TRP A 157 8.57 -24.08 2.48
CA TRP A 157 9.84 -23.46 2.85
C TRP A 157 10.52 -24.21 3.99
N ASN A 158 11.86 -24.36 3.90
CA ASN A 158 12.68 -24.88 4.98
C ASN A 158 12.93 -23.78 6.02
N ALA A 159 12.03 -23.65 7.00
CA ALA A 159 12.09 -22.61 8.02
C ALA A 159 13.40 -22.65 8.83
N ASP A 160 13.87 -23.84 9.21
CA ASP A 160 15.11 -24.00 9.99
C ASP A 160 16.32 -23.47 9.22
N LEU A 161 16.39 -23.78 7.91
CA LEU A 161 17.47 -23.30 7.05
C LEU A 161 17.41 -21.78 6.85
N LEU A 162 16.21 -21.22 6.67
CA LEU A 162 16.02 -19.78 6.51
C LEU A 162 16.44 -19.02 7.77
N PHE A 163 15.95 -19.41 8.95
CA PHE A 163 16.32 -18.76 10.21
C PHE A 163 17.79 -18.96 10.60
N ALA A 164 18.42 -20.04 10.13
CA ALA A 164 19.86 -20.25 10.34
C ALA A 164 20.74 -19.31 9.48
N GLN A 165 20.26 -18.89 8.31
CA GLN A 165 21.05 -18.12 7.34
C GLN A 165 20.65 -16.65 7.24
N LEU A 166 19.49 -16.26 7.74
CA LEU A 166 18.91 -14.93 7.54
C LEU A 166 18.46 -14.27 8.86
N PRO A 167 18.52 -12.93 8.91
CA PRO A 167 17.79 -12.14 9.89
C PRO A 167 16.30 -12.53 9.97
N TYR A 168 15.73 -12.39 11.17
CA TYR A 168 14.37 -12.83 11.48
C TYR A 168 13.31 -12.18 10.57
N ASP A 169 13.45 -10.89 10.28
CA ASP A 169 12.55 -10.13 9.42
C ASP A 169 12.56 -10.64 7.96
N ILE A 170 13.74 -10.91 7.40
CA ILE A 170 13.86 -11.46 6.04
C ILE A 170 13.33 -12.89 6.00
N ALA A 171 13.69 -13.73 6.97
CA ALA A 171 13.22 -15.12 7.04
C ALA A 171 11.69 -15.20 7.14
N THR A 172 11.07 -14.36 7.98
CA THR A 172 9.60 -14.30 8.10
C THR A 172 8.93 -13.77 6.84
N GLN A 173 9.53 -12.79 6.14
CA GLN A 173 9.05 -12.34 4.84
C GLN A 173 9.04 -13.48 3.81
N ILE A 174 10.12 -14.27 3.74
CA ILE A 174 10.22 -15.42 2.82
C ILE A 174 9.19 -16.49 3.16
N LEU A 175 9.02 -16.81 4.45
CA LEU A 175 8.00 -17.77 4.89
C LEU A 175 6.57 -17.33 4.51
N GLY A 176 6.33 -16.02 4.46
CA GLY A 176 5.07 -15.44 3.99
C GLY A 176 4.91 -15.44 2.47
N TYR A 177 5.96 -15.69 1.70
CA TYR A 177 5.88 -15.78 0.23
C TYR A 177 5.11 -17.04 -0.16
N PRO A 178 3.96 -16.93 -0.86
CA PRO A 178 3.14 -18.08 -1.20
C PRO A 178 3.81 -18.91 -2.30
N LEU A 179 4.16 -20.16 -1.99
CA LEU A 179 4.59 -21.13 -2.98
C LEU A 179 3.38 -21.72 -3.73
N PRO A 180 3.50 -22.04 -5.03
CA PRO A 180 2.40 -22.65 -5.78
C PRO A 180 1.99 -23.99 -5.18
N THR A 181 0.68 -24.19 -5.01
CA THR A 181 0.10 -25.50 -4.64
C THR A 181 0.11 -26.51 -5.81
N VAL A 182 0.26 -26.01 -7.05
CA VAL A 182 0.39 -26.83 -8.26
C VAL A 182 1.85 -27.23 -8.44
N VAL A 183 2.10 -28.54 -8.45
CA VAL A 183 3.43 -29.11 -8.69
C VAL A 183 3.92 -28.75 -10.10
N ASN A 184 5.18 -28.31 -10.22
CA ASN A 184 5.88 -27.97 -11.48
C ASN A 184 5.40 -26.69 -12.20
N LEU A 185 4.99 -25.65 -11.48
CA LEU A 185 4.87 -24.33 -12.11
C LEU A 185 6.27 -23.78 -12.47
N ASP A 186 6.48 -23.35 -13.71
CA ASP A 186 7.74 -22.75 -14.12
C ASP A 186 7.96 -21.38 -13.47
N ASP A 187 9.22 -21.06 -13.16
CA ASP A 187 9.59 -19.70 -12.77
C ASP A 187 9.35 -18.74 -13.94
N SER A 188 8.96 -17.50 -13.65
CA SER A 188 8.63 -16.54 -14.70
C SER A 188 9.02 -15.11 -14.33
N TYR A 189 9.24 -14.29 -15.35
CA TYR A 189 9.36 -12.85 -15.15
C TYR A 189 7.97 -12.23 -15.02
N VAL A 190 7.83 -11.34 -14.05
CA VAL A 190 6.67 -10.47 -13.87
C VAL A 190 7.14 -9.03 -13.78
N PHE A 191 6.28 -8.09 -14.17
CA PHE A 191 6.51 -6.70 -13.77
C PHE A 191 6.35 -6.62 -12.25
N ALA A 192 7.24 -5.89 -11.59
CA ALA A 192 7.00 -5.49 -10.22
C ALA A 192 5.71 -4.67 -10.21
N ASP A 193 4.60 -5.24 -9.72
CA ASP A 193 3.34 -4.50 -9.61
C ASP A 193 3.54 -3.31 -8.64
N MET A 194 3.00 -2.15 -9.02
CA MET A 194 2.76 -0.99 -8.15
C MET A 194 3.97 -0.20 -7.61
N SER A 195 5.21 -0.35 -8.10
CA SER A 195 6.34 0.44 -7.55
C SER A 195 6.19 1.96 -7.79
N LEU A 196 5.94 2.42 -9.02
CA LEU A 196 5.95 3.87 -9.31
C LEU A 196 4.90 4.65 -8.51
N LEU A 197 3.72 4.07 -8.28
CA LEU A 197 2.68 4.75 -7.51
C LEU A 197 2.99 4.72 -6.01
N SER A 198 3.48 3.59 -5.48
CA SER A 198 3.89 3.51 -4.07
C SER A 198 5.11 4.39 -3.80
N ASP A 199 6.05 4.49 -4.73
CA ASP A 199 7.21 5.39 -4.67
C ASP A 199 6.75 6.85 -4.57
N LEU A 200 5.77 7.26 -5.36
CA LEU A 200 5.19 8.61 -5.30
C LEU A 200 4.42 8.86 -4.00
N VAL A 201 3.64 7.88 -3.53
CA VAL A 201 2.88 7.97 -2.27
C VAL A 201 3.83 8.09 -1.07
N ASN A 202 4.98 7.43 -1.12
CA ASN A 202 5.96 7.36 -0.03
C ASN A 202 7.09 8.40 -0.14
N LEU A 203 6.97 9.41 -1.01
CA LEU A 203 7.96 10.48 -1.11
C LEU A 203 8.18 11.16 0.25
N ASN A 204 9.45 11.24 0.67
CA ASN A 204 9.83 11.94 1.89
C ASN A 204 9.85 13.46 1.65
N LEU A 205 8.75 14.13 1.98
CA LEU A 205 8.62 15.58 1.76
C LEU A 205 9.66 16.42 2.54
N SER A 206 10.20 15.90 3.65
CA SER A 206 11.17 16.62 4.47
C SER A 206 12.51 16.89 3.77
N GLU A 207 12.82 16.12 2.72
CA GLU A 207 14.01 16.35 1.89
C GLU A 207 13.84 17.52 0.92
N SER A 208 12.59 17.98 0.70
CA SER A 208 12.26 18.98 -0.30
C SER A 208 11.64 20.25 0.27
N THR A 209 10.95 20.18 1.42
CA THR A 209 10.22 21.31 1.99
C THR A 209 9.88 21.12 3.47
N GLU A 210 9.70 22.23 4.18
CA GLU A 210 9.18 22.28 5.56
C GLU A 210 7.64 22.17 5.65
N LYS A 211 6.96 22.18 4.50
CA LYS A 211 5.50 22.07 4.45
C LYS A 211 5.05 20.68 4.92
N VAL A 212 3.92 20.65 5.62
CA VAL A 212 3.31 19.41 6.12
C VAL A 212 1.87 19.28 5.63
N ILE A 213 1.39 18.05 5.56
CA ILE A 213 0.00 17.73 5.25
C ILE A 213 -0.73 17.43 6.57
N ALA A 214 -1.87 18.09 6.78
CA ALA A 214 -2.76 17.85 7.89
C ALA A 214 -4.10 17.29 7.38
N GLU A 215 -4.43 16.08 7.79
CA GLU A 215 -5.69 15.39 7.49
C GLU A 215 -6.70 15.71 8.58
N TYR A 216 -7.72 16.52 8.27
CA TYR A 216 -8.76 16.89 9.21
C TYR A 216 -9.85 15.82 9.18
N ILE A 217 -10.11 15.19 10.32
CA ILE A 217 -11.05 14.08 10.49
C ILE A 217 -12.23 14.57 11.33
N TRP A 218 -13.45 14.20 10.94
CA TRP A 218 -14.67 14.48 11.71
C TRP A 218 -15.71 13.38 11.56
N ILE A 219 -16.70 13.40 12.46
CA ILE A 219 -17.86 12.51 12.44
C ILE A 219 -18.97 13.13 11.59
N GLY A 220 -19.50 12.36 10.64
CA GLY A 220 -20.55 12.75 9.70
C GLY A 220 -21.96 12.76 10.31
N GLY A 221 -22.96 12.92 9.45
CA GLY A 221 -24.36 13.09 9.86
C GLY A 221 -25.03 11.83 10.40
N SER A 222 -24.52 10.63 10.10
CA SER A 222 -25.05 9.40 10.72
C SER A 222 -24.61 9.24 12.17
N GLY A 223 -23.58 9.98 12.60
CA GLY A 223 -22.94 9.80 13.91
C GLY A 223 -21.96 8.64 13.99
N MET A 224 -21.86 7.80 12.94
CA MET A 224 -20.92 6.67 12.85
C MET A 224 -19.97 6.77 11.66
N ASP A 225 -20.35 7.48 10.60
CA ASP A 225 -19.52 7.66 9.41
C ASP A 225 -18.38 8.65 9.68
N LEU A 226 -17.14 8.24 9.44
CA LEU A 226 -15.97 9.11 9.49
C LEU A 226 -15.75 9.78 8.13
N ARG A 227 -15.37 11.05 8.17
CA ARG A 227 -15.03 11.84 6.99
C ARG A 227 -13.68 12.50 7.22
N SER A 228 -12.92 12.71 6.15
CA SER A 228 -11.69 13.47 6.24
C SER A 228 -11.37 14.24 4.96
N LYS A 229 -10.51 15.26 5.10
CA LYS A 229 -9.83 15.90 3.98
C LYS A 229 -8.51 16.52 4.40
N ALA A 230 -7.58 16.63 3.46
CA ALA A 230 -6.23 17.11 3.71
C ALA A 230 -6.01 18.57 3.27
N ARG A 231 -5.21 19.33 4.05
CA ARG A 231 -4.63 20.61 3.64
C ARG A 231 -3.12 20.65 3.86
N THR A 232 -2.45 21.52 3.12
CA THR A 232 -1.05 21.86 3.37
C THR A 232 -0.93 22.97 4.41
N LEU A 233 -0.03 22.79 5.37
CA LEU A 233 0.39 23.79 6.34
C LEU A 233 1.84 24.21 6.06
N PRO A 234 2.24 25.45 6.37
CA PRO A 234 3.57 25.96 6.04
C PRO A 234 4.67 25.30 6.86
N THR A 235 4.38 24.86 8.09
CA THR A 235 5.34 24.28 9.03
C THR A 235 4.66 23.21 9.89
N PRO A 236 5.42 22.30 10.53
CA PRO A 236 4.90 21.37 11.53
C PRO A 236 4.19 22.09 12.69
N VAL A 237 3.12 21.50 13.22
CA VAL A 237 2.35 22.02 14.36
C VAL A 237 2.08 20.88 15.33
N SER A 238 2.39 21.09 16.62
CA SER A 238 2.17 20.11 17.69
C SER A 238 1.04 20.47 18.66
N ASP A 239 0.57 21.71 18.64
CA ASP A 239 -0.52 22.21 19.50
C ASP A 239 -1.81 22.35 18.65
N PRO A 240 -2.88 21.59 18.94
CA PRO A 240 -4.15 21.69 18.23
C PRO A 240 -4.69 23.13 18.16
N LYS A 241 -4.48 23.96 19.18
CA LYS A 241 -4.98 25.35 19.22
C LYS A 241 -4.31 26.26 18.21
N LYS A 242 -3.14 25.89 17.69
CA LYS A 242 -2.41 26.63 16.65
C LYS A 242 -2.82 26.22 15.24
N LEU A 243 -3.62 25.15 15.10
CA LEU A 243 -4.13 24.74 13.80
C LEU A 243 -5.27 25.67 13.36
N PRO A 244 -5.31 26.05 12.07
CA PRO A 244 -6.40 26.86 11.56
C PRO A 244 -7.71 26.08 11.60
N LYS A 245 -8.80 26.74 12.04
CA LYS A 245 -10.14 26.23 11.77
C LYS A 245 -10.32 26.02 10.27
N TRP A 246 -11.19 25.08 9.93
CA TRP A 246 -11.56 24.84 8.54
C TRP A 246 -13.05 24.66 8.43
N ASN A 247 -13.56 24.41 7.23
CA ASN A 247 -14.98 24.25 6.97
C ASN A 247 -15.17 23.07 6.02
N TYR A 248 -16.39 22.55 5.90
CA TYR A 248 -16.79 21.60 4.86
C TYR A 248 -18.25 21.84 4.47
N ASP A 249 -18.67 21.18 3.39
CA ASP A 249 -20.05 21.18 2.93
C ASP A 249 -20.87 20.15 3.71
N GLY A 250 -21.60 20.63 4.72
CA GLY A 250 -22.48 19.84 5.58
C GLY A 250 -23.71 19.29 4.87
N SER A 251 -24.11 19.84 3.73
CA SER A 251 -25.22 19.27 2.93
C SER A 251 -24.86 17.90 2.36
N SER A 252 -23.59 17.71 1.98
CA SER A 252 -23.04 16.45 1.48
C SER A 252 -22.81 15.39 2.57
N THR A 253 -23.03 15.74 3.84
CA THR A 253 -22.89 14.82 4.98
C THR A 253 -24.16 14.72 5.83
N GLY A 254 -25.25 15.39 5.44
CA GLY A 254 -26.50 15.41 6.19
C GLY A 254 -26.43 16.20 7.50
N GLN A 255 -25.55 17.20 7.57
CA GLN A 255 -25.28 18.00 8.78
C GLN A 255 -25.74 19.46 8.64
N ALA A 256 -26.09 19.91 7.44
CA ALA A 256 -26.60 21.24 7.16
C ALA A 256 -27.54 21.23 5.93
N PRO A 257 -28.50 22.16 5.81
CA PRO A 257 -29.32 22.31 4.60
C PRO A 257 -28.50 22.83 3.41
N GLY A 258 -29.03 22.71 2.20
CA GLY A 258 -28.32 23.15 0.98
C GLY A 258 -28.16 24.67 0.86
N GLU A 259 -29.09 25.46 1.41
CA GLU A 259 -29.04 26.93 1.36
C GLU A 259 -28.02 27.56 2.34
N ASP A 260 -27.67 26.85 3.41
CA ASP A 260 -26.65 27.24 4.40
C ASP A 260 -25.86 26.00 4.80
N SER A 261 -24.98 25.58 3.90
CA SER A 261 -24.34 24.27 3.98
C SER A 261 -23.00 24.27 4.72
N GLU A 262 -22.51 25.42 5.16
CA GLU A 262 -21.19 25.52 5.76
C GLU A 262 -21.18 24.97 7.20
N VAL A 263 -20.25 24.06 7.47
CA VAL A 263 -19.97 23.56 8.84
C VAL A 263 -18.50 23.73 9.14
N ILE A 264 -18.19 24.24 10.34
CA ILE A 264 -16.84 24.62 10.76
C ILE A 264 -16.20 23.51 11.59
N LEU A 265 -14.98 23.14 11.23
CA LEU A 265 -14.11 22.19 11.91
C LEU A 265 -13.19 22.91 12.90
N TYR A 266 -13.21 22.44 14.15
CA TYR A 266 -12.39 22.93 15.23
C TYR A 266 -11.37 21.81 15.58
N PRO A 267 -10.06 22.04 15.38
CA PRO A 267 -9.03 21.07 15.75
C PRO A 267 -8.99 20.80 17.25
N GLN A 268 -9.02 19.53 17.65
CA GLN A 268 -9.05 19.13 19.06
C GLN A 268 -7.84 18.28 19.48
N ALA A 269 -7.47 17.30 18.66
CA ALA A 269 -6.31 16.44 18.94
C ALA A 269 -5.46 16.22 17.68
N ILE A 270 -4.15 16.08 17.86
CA ILE A 270 -3.17 15.85 16.80
C ILE A 270 -2.53 14.47 17.02
N PHE A 271 -2.41 13.71 15.93
CA PHE A 271 -1.71 12.42 15.88
C PHE A 271 -0.77 12.42 14.68
N LYS A 272 0.27 11.58 14.70
CA LYS A 272 1.12 11.38 13.51
C LYS A 272 0.34 10.63 12.44
N ASP A 273 0.50 10.99 11.17
CA ASP A 273 -0.14 10.29 10.05
C ASP A 273 0.67 9.03 9.67
N PRO A 274 0.19 7.80 9.96
CA PRO A 274 0.93 6.57 9.64
C PRO A 274 0.98 6.26 8.14
N PHE A 275 0.11 6.89 7.34
CA PHE A 275 0.02 6.68 5.90
C PHE A 275 1.00 7.57 5.15
N ARG A 276 1.05 8.86 5.49
CA ARG A 276 1.95 9.83 4.85
C ARG A 276 3.31 9.96 5.54
N ARG A 277 3.41 9.53 6.80
CA ARG A 277 4.64 9.53 7.62
C ARG A 277 5.29 10.93 7.71
N GLY A 278 6.55 10.97 8.16
CA GLY A 278 7.30 12.22 8.32
C GLY A 278 6.65 13.15 9.34
N ASN A 279 6.57 14.44 9.00
CA ASN A 279 5.96 15.47 9.84
C ASN A 279 4.46 15.69 9.56
N ASN A 280 3.83 14.80 8.78
CA ASN A 280 2.41 14.88 8.45
C ASN A 280 1.55 14.41 9.64
N ILE A 281 0.35 14.97 9.76
CA ILE A 281 -0.51 14.78 10.94
C ILE A 281 -1.95 14.43 10.58
N LEU A 282 -2.57 13.63 11.45
CA LEU A 282 -4.02 13.49 11.55
C LEU A 282 -4.53 14.49 12.60
N VAL A 283 -5.68 15.10 12.33
CA VAL A 283 -6.28 16.12 13.19
C VAL A 283 -7.72 15.72 13.47
N MET A 284 -7.99 15.23 14.68
CA MET A 284 -9.35 14.98 15.12
C MET A 284 -10.04 16.32 15.39
N CYS A 285 -11.18 16.54 14.75
CA CYS A 285 -11.97 17.76 14.86
C CYS A 285 -13.35 17.47 15.42
N ASP A 286 -13.91 18.46 16.10
CA ASP A 286 -15.36 18.55 16.29
C ASP A 286 -15.95 19.66 15.41
N ALA A 287 -17.28 19.71 15.34
CA ALA A 287 -17.99 20.45 14.30
C ALA A 287 -19.02 21.43 14.88
N TYR A 288 -19.09 22.60 14.25
CA TYR A 288 -19.92 23.74 14.68
C TYR A 288 -20.59 24.41 13.49
N THR A 289 -21.69 25.09 13.73
CA THR A 289 -22.26 26.03 12.77
C THR A 289 -21.32 27.24 12.57
N PRO A 290 -21.51 28.05 11.52
CA PRO A 290 -20.75 29.30 11.35
C PRO A 290 -20.94 30.29 12.51
N ALA A 291 -22.09 30.22 13.21
CA ALA A 291 -22.37 31.01 14.41
C ALA A 291 -21.58 30.54 15.65
N GLY A 292 -20.89 29.41 15.59
CA GLY A 292 -20.10 28.87 16.71
C GLY A 292 -20.87 27.91 17.62
N GLU A 293 -22.05 27.45 17.21
CA GLU A 293 -22.86 26.50 17.97
C GLU A 293 -22.52 25.05 17.60
N PRO A 294 -22.38 24.11 18.56
CA PRO A 294 -22.09 22.71 18.24
C PRO A 294 -23.25 22.09 17.46
N ILE A 295 -22.95 21.44 16.33
CA ILE A 295 -23.99 20.76 15.53
C ILE A 295 -24.56 19.54 16.28
N PRO A 296 -25.77 19.03 15.93
CA PRO A 296 -26.40 17.94 16.67
C PRO A 296 -25.57 16.64 16.80
N THR A 297 -24.73 16.32 15.81
CA THR A 297 -23.83 15.15 15.85
C THR A 297 -22.51 15.41 16.58
N ASN A 298 -22.22 16.65 17.01
CA ASN A 298 -21.07 16.94 17.87
C ASN A 298 -21.37 16.50 19.32
N LYS A 299 -21.00 15.26 19.63
CA LYS A 299 -21.09 14.72 21.00
C LYS A 299 -19.90 15.08 21.87
N ARG A 300 -18.77 15.45 21.26
CA ARG A 300 -17.53 15.82 21.95
C ARG A 300 -17.72 17.08 22.80
N CYS A 301 -18.42 18.09 22.29
CA CYS A 301 -18.62 19.36 23.01
C CYS A 301 -19.24 19.16 24.42
N ASN A 302 -20.25 18.30 24.56
CA ASN A 302 -20.84 18.03 25.87
C ASN A 302 -19.95 17.15 26.76
N ALA A 303 -19.25 16.16 26.18
CA ALA A 303 -18.29 15.34 26.91
C ALA A 303 -17.15 16.20 27.48
N GLU A 304 -16.61 17.13 26.69
CA GLU A 304 -15.58 18.08 27.12
C GLU A 304 -16.05 18.91 28.32
N LYS A 305 -17.30 19.38 28.32
CA LYS A 305 -17.86 20.12 29.48
C LYS A 305 -17.86 19.29 30.76
N ILE A 306 -18.18 18.00 30.65
CA ILE A 306 -18.17 17.07 31.79
C ILE A 306 -16.73 16.83 32.26
N PHE A 307 -15.82 16.49 31.35
CA PHE A 307 -14.42 16.21 31.70
C PHE A 307 -13.63 17.46 32.13
N SER A 308 -14.11 18.66 31.78
CA SER A 308 -13.58 19.93 32.27
C SER A 308 -14.13 20.34 33.64
N HIS A 309 -15.14 19.63 34.19
CA HIS A 309 -15.69 19.96 35.50
C HIS A 309 -14.64 19.72 36.58
N PRO A 310 -14.38 20.66 37.52
CA PRO A 310 -13.30 20.54 38.51
C PRO A 310 -13.34 19.24 39.31
N ASP A 311 -14.53 18.80 39.72
CA ASP A 311 -14.69 17.55 40.47
C ASP A 311 -14.32 16.32 39.63
N VAL A 312 -14.59 16.33 38.32
CA VAL A 312 -14.23 15.22 37.42
C VAL A 312 -12.73 15.25 37.13
N VAL A 313 -12.16 16.44 36.93
CA VAL A 313 -10.71 16.60 36.76
C VAL A 313 -9.95 16.08 37.98
N ALA A 314 -10.47 16.33 39.19
CA ALA A 314 -9.84 15.89 40.44
C ALA A 314 -9.85 14.36 40.63
N GLU A 315 -10.84 13.66 40.08
CA GLU A 315 -10.94 12.20 40.13
C GLU A 315 -10.08 11.49 39.08
N GLU A 316 -9.61 12.20 38.04
CA GLU A 316 -8.78 11.65 36.96
C GLU A 316 -9.37 10.37 36.32
N PRO A 317 -10.59 10.42 35.74
CA PRO A 317 -11.29 9.22 35.27
C PRO A 317 -10.54 8.53 34.13
N TRP A 318 -10.29 7.24 34.28
CA TRP A 318 -9.60 6.43 33.27
C TRP A 318 -10.57 5.52 32.52
N TYR A 319 -10.35 5.41 31.21
CA TYR A 319 -11.12 4.54 30.34
C TYR A 319 -10.22 3.58 29.59
N GLY A 320 -10.65 2.31 29.51
CA GLY A 320 -10.11 1.31 28.61
C GLY A 320 -11.23 0.74 27.76
N ILE A 321 -11.21 0.97 26.45
CA ILE A 321 -12.30 0.58 25.54
C ILE A 321 -11.85 -0.54 24.62
N GLU A 322 -12.57 -1.65 24.67
CA GLU A 322 -12.38 -2.87 23.88
C GLU A 322 -13.27 -2.79 22.64
N GLN A 323 -12.72 -2.39 21.49
CA GLN A 323 -13.48 -2.25 20.24
C GLN A 323 -13.45 -3.54 19.44
N GLU A 324 -14.58 -4.23 19.39
CA GLU A 324 -14.77 -5.35 18.47
C GLU A 324 -15.25 -4.86 17.10
N TYR A 325 -14.89 -5.60 16.04
CA TYR A 325 -15.29 -5.30 14.67
C TYR A 325 -15.23 -6.55 13.81
N THR A 326 -15.93 -6.52 12.67
CA THR A 326 -15.92 -7.60 11.69
C THR A 326 -15.43 -7.13 10.33
N LEU A 327 -14.54 -7.90 9.72
CA LEU A 327 -14.01 -7.66 8.40
C LEU A 327 -14.83 -8.41 7.34
N LEU A 328 -15.28 -7.71 6.30
CA LEU A 328 -16.19 -8.20 5.28
C LEU A 328 -15.55 -8.13 3.88
N GLN A 329 -15.79 -9.15 3.08
CA GLN A 329 -15.47 -9.20 1.65
C GLN A 329 -16.25 -8.10 0.92
N LYS A 330 -15.55 -7.30 0.10
CA LYS A 330 -16.10 -6.11 -0.54
C LYS A 330 -17.34 -6.36 -1.40
N ASP A 331 -17.31 -7.39 -2.24
CA ASP A 331 -18.34 -7.59 -3.27
C ASP A 331 -19.62 -8.22 -2.71
N VAL A 332 -19.47 -9.12 -1.75
CA VAL A 332 -20.58 -9.94 -1.22
C VAL A 332 -21.00 -9.54 0.19
N LYS A 333 -20.26 -8.63 0.84
CA LYS A 333 -20.45 -8.20 2.24
C LYS A 333 -20.56 -9.37 3.23
N TRP A 334 -19.84 -10.45 2.94
CA TRP A 334 -19.74 -11.64 3.77
C TRP A 334 -18.43 -11.60 4.55
N PRO A 335 -18.34 -12.14 5.78
CA PRO A 335 -17.10 -12.03 6.54
C PRO A 335 -15.92 -12.68 5.83
N ILE A 336 -14.73 -12.12 5.99
CA ILE A 336 -13.53 -12.69 5.39
C ILE A 336 -13.25 -14.07 6.01
N GLY A 337 -12.76 -15.01 5.18
CA GLY A 337 -12.58 -16.41 5.58
C GLY A 337 -13.84 -17.27 5.46
N TRP A 338 -15.01 -16.68 5.21
CA TRP A 338 -16.23 -17.45 4.97
C TRP A 338 -16.33 -17.87 3.50
N PRO A 339 -16.81 -19.08 3.21
CA PRO A 339 -17.12 -19.46 1.84
C PRO A 339 -18.28 -18.60 1.31
N THR A 340 -18.17 -18.12 0.07
CA THR A 340 -19.21 -17.29 -0.55
C THR A 340 -20.55 -18.03 -0.59
N GLY A 341 -21.58 -17.46 0.03
CA GLY A 341 -22.90 -18.10 0.13
C GLY A 341 -22.99 -19.28 1.09
N GLY A 342 -21.97 -19.50 1.91
CA GLY A 342 -21.93 -20.55 2.92
C GLY A 342 -21.46 -20.07 4.29
N TYR A 343 -21.33 -21.03 5.20
CA TYR A 343 -20.83 -20.83 6.56
C TYR A 343 -19.53 -21.62 6.75
N PRO A 344 -18.58 -21.11 7.54
CA PRO A 344 -17.40 -21.87 7.92
C PRO A 344 -17.77 -22.95 8.95
N GLY A 345 -16.76 -23.63 9.50
CA GLY A 345 -16.95 -24.52 10.64
C GLY A 345 -17.57 -23.80 11.86
N PRO A 346 -18.06 -24.56 12.86
CA PRO A 346 -18.65 -23.97 14.05
C PRO A 346 -17.64 -23.11 14.82
N GLN A 347 -18.14 -22.12 15.56
CA GLN A 347 -17.33 -21.29 16.46
C GLN A 347 -16.55 -22.16 17.48
N GLY A 348 -15.36 -21.71 17.86
CA GLY A 348 -14.46 -22.45 18.77
C GLY A 348 -12.98 -22.27 18.43
N PRO A 349 -12.51 -22.65 17.23
CA PRO A 349 -11.09 -22.58 16.90
C PRO A 349 -10.58 -21.17 16.53
N TYR A 350 -11.47 -20.19 16.40
CA TYR A 350 -11.16 -18.86 15.87
C TYR A 350 -10.62 -17.89 16.93
N TYR A 351 -11.20 -17.91 18.14
CA TYR A 351 -10.77 -17.04 19.24
C TYR A 351 -9.30 -17.26 19.58
N CYS A 352 -8.50 -16.20 19.51
CA CYS A 352 -7.04 -16.25 19.63
C CYS A 352 -6.35 -17.32 18.73
N GLY A 353 -7.00 -17.76 17.65
CA GLY A 353 -6.53 -18.86 16.81
C GLY A 353 -5.33 -18.46 15.93
N VAL A 354 -4.50 -19.45 15.59
CA VAL A 354 -3.36 -19.29 14.67
C VAL A 354 -3.46 -20.33 13.55
N GLY A 355 -3.18 -19.90 12.31
CA GLY A 355 -3.28 -20.73 11.11
C GLY A 355 -4.18 -20.12 10.05
N ALA A 356 -3.91 -20.45 8.79
CA ALA A 356 -4.65 -19.93 7.63
C ALA A 356 -6.13 -20.37 7.59
N ASP A 357 -6.47 -21.43 8.33
CA ASP A 357 -7.82 -21.98 8.49
C ASP A 357 -8.61 -21.35 9.65
N LYS A 358 -7.99 -20.45 10.43
CA LYS A 358 -8.57 -19.89 11.66
C LYS A 358 -8.51 -18.36 11.71
N ALA A 359 -7.39 -17.77 11.29
CA ALA A 359 -7.13 -16.34 11.47
C ALA A 359 -7.16 -15.60 10.13
N PHE A 360 -8.29 -14.94 9.85
CA PHE A 360 -8.53 -14.25 8.59
C PHE A 360 -8.37 -12.73 8.77
N GLY A 361 -7.48 -12.09 7.99
CA GLY A 361 -7.26 -10.62 8.04
C GLY A 361 -6.22 -10.14 9.07
N ARG A 362 -5.33 -11.03 9.53
CA ARG A 362 -4.29 -10.68 10.52
C ARG A 362 -3.31 -9.62 10.01
N ASP A 363 -3.10 -9.54 8.70
CA ASP A 363 -2.32 -8.49 8.04
C ASP A 363 -2.89 -7.10 8.27
N ILE A 364 -4.21 -6.93 8.15
CA ILE A 364 -4.93 -5.69 8.48
C ILE A 364 -4.75 -5.36 9.97
N VAL A 365 -4.98 -6.34 10.85
CA VAL A 365 -4.93 -6.13 12.30
C VAL A 365 -3.53 -5.73 12.76
N ASN A 366 -2.49 -6.44 12.31
CA ASN A 366 -1.10 -6.12 12.68
C ASN A 366 -0.64 -4.78 12.10
N SER A 367 -1.11 -4.44 10.90
CA SER A 367 -0.84 -3.12 10.28
C SER A 367 -1.50 -2.00 11.08
N HIS A 368 -2.75 -2.19 11.50
CA HIS A 368 -3.50 -1.25 12.34
C HIS A 368 -2.83 -1.05 13.70
N TYR A 369 -2.41 -2.13 14.35
CA TYR A 369 -1.74 -2.04 15.64
C TYR A 369 -0.47 -1.18 15.55
N LYS A 370 0.41 -1.47 14.57
CA LYS A 370 1.63 -0.66 14.36
C LYS A 370 1.30 0.79 13.96
N ALA A 371 0.28 1.01 13.15
CA ALA A 371 -0.13 2.35 12.73
C ALA A 371 -0.64 3.19 13.91
N CYS A 372 -1.43 2.61 14.81
CA CYS A 372 -1.89 3.26 16.04
C CYS A 372 -0.73 3.61 16.99
N LEU A 373 0.20 2.67 17.20
CA LEU A 373 1.42 2.94 17.98
C LEU A 373 2.25 4.07 17.37
N TYR A 374 2.44 4.08 16.05
CA TYR A 374 3.14 5.14 15.34
C TYR A 374 2.43 6.51 15.49
N ALA A 375 1.10 6.50 15.39
CA ALA A 375 0.26 7.69 15.50
C ALA A 375 0.32 8.32 16.90
N GLY A 376 0.68 7.54 17.92
CA GLY A 376 0.69 7.95 19.33
C GLY A 376 -0.61 7.64 20.07
N ILE A 377 -1.42 6.72 19.55
CA ILE A 377 -2.63 6.22 20.23
C ILE A 377 -2.21 5.22 21.30
N ASN A 378 -2.83 5.28 22.48
CA ASN A 378 -2.61 4.36 23.60
C ASN A 378 -3.33 3.01 23.37
N ILE A 379 -3.01 2.35 22.25
CA ILE A 379 -3.48 1.00 21.97
C ILE A 379 -2.74 0.01 22.88
N SER A 380 -3.47 -0.80 23.65
CA SER A 380 -2.92 -1.69 24.67
C SER A 380 -2.91 -3.17 24.29
N GLY A 381 -3.68 -3.56 23.28
CA GLY A 381 -3.70 -4.93 22.79
C GLY A 381 -4.60 -5.15 21.58
N ILE A 382 -4.55 -6.39 21.08
CA ILE A 382 -5.39 -6.93 20.02
C ILE A 382 -5.64 -8.43 20.26
N ASN A 383 -6.74 -8.96 19.76
CA ASN A 383 -7.00 -10.40 19.69
C ASN A 383 -7.94 -10.75 18.54
N GLY A 384 -7.87 -12.00 18.09
CA GLY A 384 -8.88 -12.58 17.20
C GLY A 384 -10.10 -12.98 18.01
N GLU A 385 -11.28 -12.60 17.55
CA GLU A 385 -12.53 -12.85 18.26
C GLU A 385 -13.17 -14.19 17.91
N VAL A 386 -14.27 -14.51 18.59
CA VAL A 386 -14.94 -15.82 18.49
C VAL A 386 -15.48 -16.09 17.08
N MET A 387 -16.01 -15.09 16.38
CA MET A 387 -16.52 -15.24 15.02
C MET A 387 -15.38 -15.16 13.99
N PRO A 388 -15.31 -16.06 12.99
CA PRO A 388 -14.28 -15.99 11.96
C PRO A 388 -14.37 -14.70 11.15
N GLY A 389 -13.27 -13.96 11.08
CA GLY A 389 -13.20 -12.62 10.46
C GLY A 389 -13.53 -11.46 11.43
N GLN A 390 -13.85 -11.77 12.69
CA GLN A 390 -14.03 -10.81 13.77
C GLN A 390 -12.74 -10.64 14.57
N TRP A 391 -12.50 -9.42 15.02
CA TRP A 391 -11.30 -9.01 15.74
C TRP A 391 -11.62 -7.94 16.78
N GLU A 392 -10.68 -7.73 17.69
CA GLU A 392 -10.75 -6.69 18.71
C GLU A 392 -9.43 -5.93 18.81
N PHE A 393 -9.52 -4.64 19.14
CA PHE A 393 -8.40 -3.85 19.65
C PHE A 393 -8.80 -3.07 20.91
N GLN A 394 -7.86 -2.88 21.83
CA GLN A 394 -8.10 -2.15 23.08
C GLN A 394 -7.38 -0.81 23.07
N VAL A 395 -8.09 0.27 23.42
CA VAL A 395 -7.50 1.61 23.63
C VAL A 395 -7.61 2.00 25.10
N GLY A 396 -6.48 2.31 25.72
CA GLY A 396 -6.39 2.80 27.08
C GLY A 396 -5.38 2.04 27.95
N PRO A 397 -5.16 2.47 29.20
CA PRO A 397 -5.95 3.50 29.89
C PRO A 397 -5.72 4.90 29.31
N ALA A 398 -6.81 5.62 29.02
CA ALA A 398 -6.82 6.99 28.52
C ALA A 398 -7.68 7.87 29.44
N VAL A 399 -7.25 9.12 29.68
CA VAL A 399 -7.87 10.00 30.68
C VAL A 399 -8.93 10.89 30.04
N GLY A 400 -10.14 10.84 30.60
CA GLY A 400 -11.23 11.75 30.24
C GLY A 400 -11.50 11.85 28.73
N ILE A 401 -11.43 13.08 28.19
CA ILE A 401 -11.80 13.34 26.79
C ILE A 401 -10.89 12.65 25.76
N SER A 402 -9.63 12.35 26.11
CA SER A 402 -8.69 11.74 25.17
C SER A 402 -9.10 10.32 24.78
N ALA A 403 -9.80 9.59 25.65
CA ALA A 403 -10.29 8.25 25.36
C ALA A 403 -11.21 8.23 24.13
N GLY A 404 -12.09 9.23 24.01
CA GLY A 404 -12.96 9.38 22.84
C GLY A 404 -12.17 9.78 21.59
N ASP A 405 -11.27 10.76 21.71
CA ASP A 405 -10.46 11.24 20.58
C ASP A 405 -9.58 10.12 20.00
N GLU A 406 -8.89 9.38 20.86
CA GLU A 406 -8.03 8.26 20.49
C GLU A 406 -8.82 7.12 19.84
N LEU A 407 -9.98 6.73 20.40
CA LEU A 407 -10.81 5.67 19.84
C LEU A 407 -11.31 6.02 18.43
N TRP A 408 -11.77 7.26 18.21
CA TRP A 408 -12.24 7.69 16.89
C TRP A 408 -11.12 7.71 15.85
N VAL A 409 -9.91 8.15 16.22
CA VAL A 409 -8.76 8.10 15.31
C VAL A 409 -8.29 6.66 15.08
N ALA A 410 -8.36 5.79 16.08
CA ALA A 410 -8.09 4.36 15.91
C ALA A 410 -9.06 3.72 14.90
N ARG A 411 -10.35 4.05 14.97
CA ARG A 411 -11.36 3.62 13.97
C ARG A 411 -11.05 4.17 12.58
N TYR A 412 -10.67 5.44 12.46
CA TYR A 412 -10.26 6.04 11.19
C TYR A 412 -9.08 5.31 10.56
N ILE A 413 -8.03 5.04 11.35
CA ILE A 413 -6.84 4.32 10.86
C ILE A 413 -7.23 2.92 10.40
N LEU A 414 -8.09 2.21 11.15
CA LEU A 414 -8.56 0.87 10.78
C LEU A 414 -9.30 0.89 9.44
N GLU A 415 -10.27 1.80 9.28
CA GLU A 415 -11.06 1.90 8.07
C GLU A 415 -10.20 2.24 6.84
N ARG A 416 -9.23 3.15 6.99
CA ARG A 416 -8.23 3.48 5.94
C ARG A 416 -7.32 2.31 5.60
N ILE A 417 -6.96 1.45 6.55
CA ILE A 417 -6.18 0.24 6.26
C ILE A 417 -7.05 -0.79 5.52
N THR A 418 -8.31 -0.95 5.91
CA THR A 418 -9.23 -1.83 5.19
C THR A 418 -9.51 -1.35 3.76
N GLU A 419 -9.54 -0.03 3.53
CA GLU A 419 -9.59 0.57 2.19
C GLU A 419 -8.41 0.13 1.32
N ILE A 420 -7.18 0.18 1.85
CA ILE A 420 -5.96 -0.27 1.16
C ILE A 420 -6.03 -1.77 0.86
N ALA A 421 -6.54 -2.57 1.80
CA ALA A 421 -6.67 -4.02 1.65
C ALA A 421 -7.85 -4.43 0.73
N GLY A 422 -8.73 -3.49 0.35
CA GLY A 422 -9.95 -3.80 -0.41
C GLY A 422 -10.97 -4.61 0.39
N VAL A 423 -11.00 -4.43 1.72
CA VAL A 423 -11.89 -5.09 2.68
C VAL A 423 -12.84 -4.05 3.26
N ILE A 424 -14.07 -4.45 3.61
CA ILE A 424 -15.06 -3.59 4.25
C ILE A 424 -15.03 -3.81 5.76
N LEU A 425 -15.02 -2.72 6.52
CA LEU A 425 -15.10 -2.72 7.98
C LEU A 425 -16.54 -2.60 8.45
N SER A 426 -16.93 -3.37 9.46
CA SER A 426 -18.21 -3.21 10.15
C SER A 426 -18.05 -3.12 11.66
N PHE A 427 -18.66 -2.08 12.24
CA PHE A 427 -18.88 -1.93 13.68
C PHE A 427 -20.34 -2.25 14.07
N ASP A 428 -21.10 -2.89 13.18
CA ASP A 428 -22.46 -3.34 13.50
C ASP A 428 -22.40 -4.37 14.64
N PRO A 429 -23.20 -4.24 15.70
CA PRO A 429 -23.19 -5.17 16.83
C PRO A 429 -23.65 -6.59 16.46
N LYS A 430 -24.33 -6.76 15.32
CA LYS A 430 -24.77 -8.06 14.83
C LYS A 430 -24.64 -8.13 13.30
N PRO A 431 -23.39 -8.26 12.79
CA PRO A 431 -23.12 -8.18 11.35
C PRO A 431 -23.69 -9.39 10.58
N ILE A 432 -23.80 -10.55 11.24
CA ILE A 432 -24.41 -11.76 10.70
C ILE A 432 -25.49 -12.27 11.67
N GLN A 433 -26.66 -12.58 11.10
CA GLN A 433 -27.80 -13.12 11.85
C GLN A 433 -27.58 -14.58 12.24
N GLY A 434 -28.26 -15.02 13.30
CA GLY A 434 -28.16 -16.39 13.83
C GLY A 434 -27.13 -16.55 14.95
N ASP A 435 -26.63 -17.78 15.09
CA ASP A 435 -25.77 -18.22 16.20
C ASP A 435 -24.29 -17.91 15.97
N TRP A 436 -24.02 -16.65 15.65
CA TRP A 436 -22.68 -16.07 15.50
C TRP A 436 -22.50 -14.97 16.55
N ASN A 437 -21.31 -14.82 17.11
CA ASN A 437 -21.06 -13.79 18.11
C ASN A 437 -21.37 -12.37 17.56
N GLY A 438 -21.85 -11.50 18.46
CA GLY A 438 -22.03 -10.08 18.17
C GLY A 438 -20.73 -9.30 18.39
N ALA A 439 -20.74 -8.02 18.04
CA ALA A 439 -19.62 -7.10 18.27
C ALA A 439 -19.92 -6.10 19.40
N GLY A 440 -19.06 -6.08 20.41
CA GLY A 440 -19.10 -5.19 21.57
C GLY A 440 -18.21 -3.94 21.50
N ALA A 441 -18.36 -3.10 22.51
CA ALA A 441 -17.48 -1.98 22.82
C ALA A 441 -17.31 -1.85 24.35
N HIS A 442 -16.79 -2.90 25.01
CA HIS A 442 -16.73 -2.93 26.47
C HIS A 442 -15.89 -1.76 26.98
N THR A 443 -16.38 -1.09 28.03
CA THR A 443 -15.74 0.10 28.58
C THR A 443 -15.35 -0.18 30.02
N ASN A 444 -14.06 -0.40 30.22
CA ASN A 444 -13.43 -0.41 31.53
C ASN A 444 -13.36 1.03 32.04
N TYR A 445 -13.77 1.25 33.29
CA TYR A 445 -13.77 2.55 33.95
C TYR A 445 -13.13 2.42 35.32
N ARG A 446 -12.27 3.38 35.66
CA ARG A 446 -11.69 3.51 36.99
C ARG A 446 -11.83 4.92 37.50
#